data_AF-A0A2E3MYZ9-F1
#
_entry.id   AF-A0A2E3MYZ9-F1
#
_cell.length_a   1.000
_cell.length_b   1.000
_cell.length_c   1.000
_cell.angle_alpha   90.00
_cell.angle_beta   90.00
_cell.angle_gamma   90.00
#
_symmetry.space_group_name_H-M   'P 1'
#
loop_
_entity.id
_entity.type
_entity.pdbx_description
1 polymer ?
#
loop_
_entity_poly.entity_id
_entity_poly.type
_entity_poly.pdbx_seq_one_letter_code
_entity_poly.pdbx_strand_id
1 'polypeptide(L)'
;MSKSDINPENYYENRRELKTIFSKSDFNIDYEKFGISCSELLIDYFFCNICFNSNENSLTSYDGRQYNFNNNSSPIDITNECLNLISNMTMGSSEYSNFLNPFKSKDN
;
A
#
# COMPACT_ATOMS: atom_id res chain seq x y z
N MET A 1 18.88 3.12 -7.22
CA MET A 1 17.78 4.11 -7.18
C MET A 1 18.21 5.28 -6.32
N SER A 2 18.04 6.51 -6.81
CA SER A 2 18.37 7.72 -6.05
C SER A 2 17.39 7.88 -4.90
N LYS A 3 17.87 8.15 -3.68
CA LYS A 3 17.10 8.25 -2.42
C LYS A 3 16.19 9.49 -2.33
N SER A 4 16.00 10.24 -3.41
CA SER A 4 15.45 11.60 -3.39
C SER A 4 13.91 11.68 -3.32
N ASP A 5 13.19 10.60 -3.60
CA ASP A 5 11.73 10.66 -3.81
C ASP A 5 10.93 9.89 -2.74
N ILE A 6 11.62 9.36 -1.72
CA ILE A 6 11.01 8.58 -0.65
C ILE A 6 10.64 9.52 0.50
N ASN A 7 9.41 9.44 1.00
CA ASN A 7 9.00 10.17 2.20
C ASN A 7 9.85 9.69 3.42
N PRO A 8 10.73 10.55 3.98
CA PRO A 8 11.63 10.14 5.05
C PRO A 8 10.89 9.82 6.36
N GLU A 9 9.66 10.29 6.54
CA GLU A 9 8.84 9.98 7.72
C GLU A 9 8.42 8.51 7.79
N ASN A 10 8.40 7.81 6.65
CA ASN A 10 7.88 6.45 6.53
C ASN A 10 8.89 5.47 5.91
N TYR A 11 10.18 5.83 5.83
CA TYR A 11 11.20 4.95 5.26
C TYR A 11 11.74 3.97 6.30
N TYR A 12 11.50 2.68 6.06
CA TYR A 12 12.14 1.59 6.80
C TYR A 12 12.84 0.64 5.83
N GLU A 13 13.96 0.06 6.27
CA GLU A 13 14.64 -1.00 5.53
C GLU A 13 13.74 -2.23 5.39
N ASN A 14 13.86 -2.97 4.27
CA ASN A 14 13.09 -4.17 3.96
C ASN A 14 11.57 -3.97 3.90
N ARG A 15 11.12 -2.84 3.33
CA ARG A 15 9.70 -2.56 3.02
C ARG A 15 9.42 -2.60 1.52
N ARG A 16 8.15 -2.81 1.16
CA ARG A 16 7.68 -2.61 -0.22
C ARG A 16 7.72 -1.13 -0.55
N GLU A 17 7.85 -0.76 -1.82
CA GLU A 17 7.80 0.65 -2.24
C GLU A 17 6.63 0.87 -3.18
N LEU A 18 5.66 1.68 -2.76
CA LEU A 18 4.57 2.15 -3.61
C LEU A 18 4.94 3.53 -4.15
N LYS A 19 5.12 3.65 -5.47
CA LYS A 19 5.10 4.95 -6.15
C LYS A 19 3.68 5.26 -6.57
N THR A 20 3.27 6.51 -6.40
CA THR A 20 1.97 6.95 -6.86
C THR A 20 1.99 8.40 -7.33
N ILE A 21 1.19 8.68 -8.36
CA ILE A 21 0.98 10.04 -8.88
C ILE A 21 0.21 10.94 -7.92
N PHE A 22 -0.45 10.34 -6.93
CA PHE A 22 -1.28 11.03 -5.94
C PHE A 22 -0.46 11.70 -4.84
N SER A 23 -1.06 12.70 -4.22
CA SER A 23 -0.50 13.37 -3.06
C SER A 23 -0.78 12.60 -1.76
N LYS A 24 -0.06 12.97 -0.68
CA LYS A 24 -0.33 12.43 0.67
C LYS A 24 -1.77 12.68 1.12
N SER A 25 -2.34 13.84 0.79
CA SER A 25 -3.73 14.18 1.14
C SER A 25 -4.76 13.32 0.42
N ASP A 26 -4.51 12.94 -0.83
CA ASP A 26 -5.41 12.07 -1.60
C ASP A 26 -5.51 10.66 -0.98
N PHE A 27 -4.44 10.21 -0.30
CA PHE A 27 -4.37 8.95 0.42
C PHE A 27 -4.81 9.04 1.90
N ASN A 28 -5.22 10.22 2.37
CA ASN A 28 -5.77 10.41 3.72
C ASN A 28 -7.30 10.20 3.77
N ILE A 29 -7.87 9.60 2.73
CA ILE A 29 -9.27 9.18 2.68
C ILE A 29 -9.43 7.84 3.38
N ASP A 30 -10.57 7.65 4.03
CA ASP A 30 -10.90 6.40 4.71
C ASP A 30 -11.21 5.29 3.70
N TYR A 31 -10.60 4.14 3.93
CA TYR A 31 -10.99 2.90 3.29
C TYR A 31 -12.22 2.35 4.03
N GLU A 32 -13.42 2.67 3.55
CA GLU A 32 -14.71 2.47 4.23
C GLU A 32 -14.86 1.10 4.89
N LYS A 33 -14.42 0.03 4.22
CA LYS A 33 -14.51 -1.34 4.73
C LYS A 33 -13.79 -1.57 6.06
N PHE A 34 -12.67 -0.88 6.28
CA PHE A 34 -11.81 -1.07 7.45
C PHE A 34 -11.84 0.13 8.41
N GLY A 35 -12.37 1.28 7.98
CA GLY A 35 -12.47 2.48 8.80
C GLY A 35 -11.12 3.09 9.16
N ILE A 36 -10.09 2.85 8.32
CA ILE A 36 -8.75 3.42 8.42
C ILE A 36 -8.34 4.00 7.07
N SER A 37 -7.44 4.99 7.08
CA SER A 37 -7.03 5.66 5.84
C SER A 37 -6.26 4.72 4.90
N CYS A 38 -6.26 5.00 3.60
CA CYS A 38 -5.44 4.26 2.63
C CYS A 38 -3.95 4.29 2.98
N SER A 39 -3.45 5.44 3.45
CA SER A 39 -2.07 5.58 3.93
C SER A 39 -1.78 4.63 5.08
N GLU A 40 -2.59 4.69 6.14
CA GLU A 40 -2.42 3.86 7.34
C GLU A 40 -2.50 2.36 6.99
N LEU A 41 -3.49 1.97 6.19
CA LEU A 41 -3.66 0.60 5.71
C LEU A 41 -2.36 0.09 5.07
N LEU A 42 -1.82 0.82 4.10
CA LEU A 42 -0.64 0.38 3.35
C LEU A 42 0.66 0.47 4.15
N ILE A 43 0.85 1.50 4.97
CA ILE A 43 2.09 1.73 5.71
C ILE A 43 2.20 0.79 6.91
N ASP A 44 1.14 0.72 7.72
CA ASP A 44 1.22 0.08 9.04
C ASP A 44 0.87 -1.41 9.00
N TYR A 45 -0.01 -1.81 8.08
CA TYR A 45 -0.47 -3.21 7.98
C TYR A 45 0.13 -3.98 6.81
N PHE A 46 0.50 -3.29 5.73
CA PHE A 46 1.12 -3.90 4.54
C PHE A 46 2.55 -3.45 4.28
N PHE A 47 3.15 -2.74 5.23
CA PHE A 47 4.58 -2.41 5.26
C PHE A 47 5.09 -1.79 3.95
N CYS A 48 4.33 -0.85 3.40
CA CYS A 48 4.70 -0.09 2.22
C CYS A 48 5.33 1.26 2.61
N ASN A 49 6.46 1.59 2.00
CA ASN A 49 6.93 2.97 1.89
C ASN A 49 6.20 3.62 0.70
N ILE A 50 5.54 4.76 0.91
CA ILE A 50 4.80 5.44 -0.16
C ILE A 50 5.57 6.68 -0.66
N CYS A 51 5.84 6.70 -1.96
CA CYS A 51 6.45 7.80 -2.71
C CYS A 51 5.35 8.56 -3.45
N PHE A 52 4.82 9.60 -2.80
CA PHE A 52 3.77 10.45 -3.34
C PHE A 52 4.28 11.39 -4.44
N ASN A 53 3.37 11.91 -5.27
CA ASN A 53 3.66 12.84 -6.36
C ASN A 53 4.72 12.32 -7.35
N SER A 54 4.74 11.00 -7.56
CA SER A 54 5.58 10.34 -8.55
C SER A 54 5.04 10.57 -9.97
N ASN A 55 5.79 10.13 -10.99
CA ASN A 55 5.37 10.16 -12.38
C ASN A 55 4.60 8.90 -12.83
N GLU A 56 4.46 7.91 -11.97
CA GLU A 56 3.82 6.62 -12.23
C GLU A 56 3.17 6.03 -10.98
N ASN A 57 2.25 5.08 -11.19
CA ASN A 57 1.76 4.19 -10.14
C ASN A 57 2.45 2.82 -10.26
N SER A 58 3.22 2.41 -9.25
CA SER A 58 3.87 1.09 -9.23
C SER A 58 4.15 0.58 -7.81
N LEU A 59 4.12 -0.73 -7.60
CA LEU A 59 4.53 -1.38 -6.36
C LEU A 59 5.79 -2.23 -6.60
N THR A 60 6.85 -1.97 -5.87
CA THR A 60 8.03 -2.83 -5.77
C THR A 60 7.89 -3.73 -4.54
N SER A 61 7.89 -5.05 -4.75
CA SER A 61 7.76 -6.03 -3.65
C SER A 61 9.10 -6.32 -2.97
N TYR A 62 9.07 -7.09 -1.88
CA TYR A 62 10.28 -7.41 -1.09
C TYR A 62 11.40 -8.09 -1.89
N ASP A 63 11.07 -8.85 -2.95
CA ASP A 63 12.06 -9.52 -3.80
C ASP A 63 12.59 -8.62 -4.93
N GLY A 64 12.17 -7.35 -4.96
CA GLY A 64 12.56 -6.36 -5.96
C GLY A 64 11.72 -6.39 -7.25
N ARG A 65 10.75 -7.29 -7.40
CA ARG A 65 9.83 -7.26 -8.55
C ARG A 65 8.93 -6.03 -8.48
N GLN A 66 8.86 -5.31 -9.60
CA GLN A 66 8.00 -4.14 -9.78
C GLN A 66 6.72 -4.51 -10.55
N TYR A 67 5.60 -3.97 -10.10
CA TYR A 67 4.28 -4.14 -10.69
C TYR A 67 3.70 -2.76 -10.99
N ASN A 68 3.38 -2.50 -12.26
CA ASN A 68 2.84 -1.21 -12.68
C ASN A 68 1.32 -1.22 -12.64
N PHE A 69 0.74 -0.12 -12.17
CA PHE A 69 -0.71 0.10 -12.09
C PHE A 69 -1.17 1.12 -13.12
N ASN A 70 -2.47 1.21 -13.35
CA ASN A 70 -3.02 2.20 -14.26
C ASN A 70 -2.96 3.61 -13.65
N ASN A 71 -2.64 4.61 -14.48
CA ASN A 71 -2.59 6.02 -14.05
C ASN A 71 -3.97 6.69 -14.02
N ASN A 72 -5.01 6.06 -14.57
CA ASN A 72 -6.39 6.56 -14.50
C ASN A 72 -7.18 6.02 -13.29
N SER A 73 -6.52 5.37 -12.33
CA SER A 73 -7.12 4.76 -11.13
C SER A 73 -7.23 5.76 -9.99
N SER A 74 -8.23 5.67 -9.11
CA SER A 74 -8.31 6.50 -7.88
C SER A 74 -7.36 6.01 -6.78
N PRO A 75 -7.13 6.77 -5.68
CA PRO A 75 -6.35 6.28 -4.55
C PRO A 75 -6.90 4.99 -3.92
N ILE A 76 -8.24 4.82 -3.91
CA ILE A 76 -8.90 3.58 -3.46
C ILE A 76 -8.58 2.43 -4.42
N ASP A 77 -8.63 2.67 -5.73
CA ASP A 77 -8.31 1.66 -6.74
C ASP A 77 -6.85 1.21 -6.64
N ILE A 78 -5.91 2.15 -6.49
CA ILE A 78 -4.50 1.83 -6.25
C ILE A 78 -4.32 1.01 -4.97
N THR A 79 -5.04 1.38 -3.91
CA THR A 79 -5.03 0.62 -2.65
C THR A 79 -5.56 -0.80 -2.86
N ASN A 80 -6.66 -0.98 -3.59
CA ASN A 80 -7.23 -2.29 -3.94
C ASN A 80 -6.26 -3.14 -4.76
N GLU A 81 -5.61 -2.56 -5.77
CA GLU A 81 -4.61 -3.22 -6.60
C GLU A 81 -3.43 -3.71 -5.73
N CYS A 82 -2.95 -2.87 -4.80
CA CYS A 82 -1.92 -3.26 -3.84
C CYS A 82 -2.38 -4.42 -2.94
N LEU A 83 -3.56 -4.34 -2.33
CA LEU A 83 -4.09 -5.39 -1.46
C LEU A 83 -4.23 -6.72 -2.21
N ASN A 84 -4.77 -6.68 -3.43
CA ASN A 84 -4.94 -7.86 -4.26
C ASN A 84 -3.58 -8.47 -4.62
N LEU A 85 -2.61 -7.67 -5.02
CA LEU A 85 -1.28 -8.14 -5.36
C LEU A 85 -0.56 -8.73 -4.14
N ILE A 86 -0.56 -8.01 -3.01
CA ILE A 86 0.13 -8.41 -1.78
C ILE A 86 -0.49 -9.68 -1.19
N SER A 87 -1.82 -9.78 -1.14
CA SER A 87 -2.51 -10.97 -0.60
C SER A 87 -2.25 -12.25 -1.39
N ASN A 88 -1.82 -12.14 -2.66
CA ASN A 88 -1.41 -13.28 -3.49
C ASN A 88 0.09 -13.63 -3.37
N MET A 89 0.88 -12.87 -2.60
CA MET A 89 2.29 -13.19 -2.30
C MET A 89 2.38 -14.03 -1.03
N THR A 90 3.40 -14.89 -0.90
CA THR A 90 3.53 -15.77 0.29
C THR A 90 3.55 -14.99 1.61
N MET A 91 4.46 -14.01 1.75
CA MET A 91 4.50 -13.16 2.97
C MET A 91 3.27 -12.26 3.09
N GLY A 92 2.84 -11.67 1.98
CA GLY A 92 1.70 -10.76 1.97
C GLY A 92 0.35 -11.41 2.27
N SER A 93 0.18 -12.70 1.95
CA SER A 93 -1.00 -13.48 2.32
C SER A 93 -1.13 -13.66 3.84
N SER A 94 0.01 -13.84 4.53
CA SER A 94 0.07 -13.92 6.00
C SER A 94 -0.22 -12.55 6.62
N GLU A 95 0.36 -11.48 6.09
CA GLU A 95 0.09 -10.09 6.52
C GLU A 95 -1.41 -9.76 6.37
N TYR A 96 -1.99 -10.06 5.20
CA TYR A 96 -3.41 -9.85 4.92
C TYR A 96 -4.32 -10.65 5.85
N SER A 97 -3.98 -11.92 6.11
CA SER A 97 -4.73 -12.78 7.02
C SER A 97 -4.70 -12.27 8.46
N ASN A 98 -3.54 -11.81 8.92
CA ASN A 98 -3.37 -11.21 10.25
C ASN A 98 -4.15 -9.90 10.38
N PHE A 99 -4.09 -9.04 9.35
CA PHE A 99 -4.86 -7.81 9.29
C PHE A 99 -6.37 -8.06 9.37
N LEU A 100 -6.89 -9.08 8.68
CA LEU A 100 -8.32 -9.40 8.70
C LEU A 100 -8.80 -10.06 10.00
N ASN A 101 -7.91 -10.63 10.81
CA ASN A 101 -8.28 -11.41 11.99
C ASN A 101 -9.22 -10.65 12.96
N PRO A 102 -8.96 -9.37 13.30
CA PRO A 102 -9.86 -8.58 14.16
C PRO A 102 -11.22 -8.24 13.51
N PHE A 103 -11.32 -8.29 12.17
CA PHE A 103 -12.55 -8.00 11.44
C PHE A 103 -13.44 -9.24 11.27
N LYS A 104 -12.88 -10.45 11.34
CA LYS A 104 -13.63 -11.71 11.24
C LYS A 104 -14.54 -12.00 12.43
N SER A 105 -14.30 -11.38 13.59
CA SER A 105 -15.07 -11.62 14.81
C SER A 105 -16.32 -10.75 14.97
N LYS A 106 -16.63 -9.86 14.02
CA LYS A 106 -17.83 -8.99 14.05
C LYS A 106 -19.06 -9.58 13.37
N ASP A 107 -18.95 -10.77 12.77
CA ASP A 107 -20.05 -11.45 12.05
C ASP A 107 -20.59 -12.70 12.80
N ASN A 108 -20.51 -12.74 14.14
CA ASN A 108 -21.17 -13.75 14.98
C ASN A 108 -22.22 -13.13 15.90
#